data_AF-A0A416V6K8-F1
#
_entry.id   AF-A0A416V6K8-F1
#
_cell.length_a   1.000
_cell.length_b   1.000
_cell.length_c   1.000
_cell.angle_alpha   90.00
_cell.angle_beta   90.00
_cell.angle_gamma   90.00
#
_symmetry.space_group_name_H-M   'P 1'
#
loop_
_entity.id
_entity.type
_entity.pdbx_description
1 polymer ?
#
loop_
_entity_poly.entity_id
_entity_poly.type
_entity_poly.pdbx_seq_one_letter_code
_entity_poly.pdbx_strand_id
1 'polypeptide(L)'
;WVKSAATSFAMQSVGGGKSSSKADGGNGVISTGKGRVESESSITCETSYGKSIENTEFFKENGGLDASDYISIHSRKHMYDPDTVSTPKKTQYGKDVNVGKLCEDTIMKPDEVIYNKDQNVMIYKKEYPFNISTSDTPTGTHRVFIPLNTQGKKTIRMSQFPLVGGN
;
A
#
# COMPACT_ATOMS: atom_id res chain seq x y z
N TRP A 1 51.71 -35.32 1.04
CA TRP A 1 50.29 -35.64 0.85
C TRP A 1 49.49 -34.50 1.48
N VAL A 2 48.51 -33.82 0.90
CA VAL A 2 47.81 -33.86 -0.40
C VAL A 2 47.57 -32.38 -0.77
N LYS A 3 47.74 -32.04 -2.06
CA LYS A 3 47.26 -30.79 -2.67
C LYS A 3 45.82 -31.03 -3.12
N SER A 4 44.89 -30.10 -2.91
CA SER A 4 43.65 -29.96 -3.71
C SER A 4 43.12 -28.54 -3.48
N ALA A 5 43.12 -27.61 -4.43
CA ALA A 5 42.57 -27.54 -5.80
C ALA A 5 41.25 -26.73 -5.79
N ALA A 6 41.34 -25.52 -6.35
CA ALA A 6 40.20 -24.69 -6.70
C ALA A 6 39.51 -25.27 -7.94
N THR A 7 38.17 -25.23 -7.97
CA THR A 7 37.38 -25.60 -9.15
C THR A 7 36.36 -24.51 -9.39
N SER A 8 36.67 -23.64 -10.36
CA SER A 8 35.75 -22.69 -10.97
C SER A 8 35.03 -23.38 -12.13
N PHE A 9 33.72 -23.16 -12.24
CA PHE A 9 32.94 -23.53 -13.43
C PHE A 9 32.71 -22.28 -14.27
N ALA A 10 33.30 -22.26 -15.46
CA ALA A 10 33.00 -21.31 -16.52
C ALA A 10 31.83 -21.86 -17.35
N MET A 11 30.81 -21.05 -17.60
CA MET A 11 29.81 -21.33 -18.65
C MET A 11 30.21 -20.57 -19.91
N GLN A 12 30.65 -21.32 -20.93
CA GLN A 12 30.71 -20.88 -22.32
C GLN A 12 29.49 -21.45 -23.04
N SER A 13 28.66 -20.58 -23.62
CA SER A 13 27.67 -20.99 -24.62
C SER A 13 28.10 -20.45 -25.98
N VAL A 14 28.18 -21.38 -26.94
CA VAL A 14 28.73 -21.24 -28.29
C VAL A 14 27.60 -21.05 -29.30
N GLY A 15 27.85 -20.16 -30.29
CA GLY A 15 27.37 -20.26 -31.68
C GLY A 15 25.88 -19.94 -31.92
N GLY A 16 25.46 -19.25 -32.97
CA GLY A 16 26.11 -18.79 -34.20
C GLY A 16 24.99 -18.47 -35.22
N GLY A 17 25.17 -17.48 -36.09
CA GLY A 17 24.24 -17.21 -37.19
C GLY A 17 24.34 -15.79 -37.74
N LYS A 18 24.96 -15.67 -38.93
CA LYS A 18 25.27 -14.44 -39.67
C LYS A 18 24.25 -14.21 -40.81
N SER A 19 23.96 -12.93 -41.06
CA SER A 19 23.66 -12.28 -42.38
C SER A 19 22.38 -12.73 -43.11
N SER A 20 21.70 -11.99 -44.00
CA SER A 20 21.97 -10.78 -44.81
C SER A 20 20.64 -10.17 -45.29
N SER A 21 20.70 -8.91 -45.67
CA SER A 21 19.68 -8.11 -46.36
C SER A 21 19.24 -8.66 -47.73
N LYS A 22 17.98 -8.38 -48.11
CA LYS A 22 17.55 -7.89 -49.44
C LYS A 22 16.05 -7.51 -49.44
N ALA A 23 15.76 -6.37 -50.06
CA ALA A 23 14.45 -5.83 -50.36
C ALA A 23 13.93 -6.35 -51.70
N ASP A 24 12.61 -6.37 -51.92
CA ASP A 24 11.93 -5.63 -53.01
C ASP A 24 10.39 -5.72 -52.92
N GLY A 25 9.70 -4.68 -53.44
CA GLY A 25 8.34 -4.79 -54.00
C GLY A 25 7.16 -4.14 -53.24
N GLY A 26 6.90 -2.84 -53.48
CA GLY A 26 5.67 -2.12 -53.10
C GLY A 26 4.39 -2.66 -53.79
N ASN A 27 3.16 -2.35 -53.36
CA ASN A 27 2.40 -1.09 -53.48
C ASN A 27 0.98 -1.43 -52.96
N GLY A 28 0.17 -0.67 -52.23
CA GLY A 28 0.17 0.68 -51.71
C GLY A 28 -1.29 0.99 -51.41
N VAL A 29 -1.64 1.39 -50.18
CA VAL A 29 -2.85 2.19 -49.89
C VAL A 29 -2.53 3.02 -48.65
N ILE A 30 -2.37 4.32 -48.86
CA ILE A 30 -2.33 5.35 -47.84
C ILE A 30 -3.71 5.43 -47.17
N SER A 31 -3.77 5.20 -45.85
CA SER A 31 -4.94 5.55 -45.03
C SER A 31 -4.45 5.94 -43.64
N THR A 32 -4.57 7.24 -43.37
CA THR A 32 -4.25 7.91 -42.11
C THR A 32 -5.10 7.37 -40.96
N GLY A 33 -4.47 6.85 -39.90
CA GLY A 33 -5.13 6.45 -38.67
C GLY A 33 -4.10 6.04 -37.60
N LYS A 34 -4.04 6.78 -36.51
CA LYS A 34 -2.98 6.82 -35.50
C LYS A 34 -3.47 6.14 -34.20
N GLY A 35 -2.64 5.28 -33.59
CA GLY A 35 -2.82 4.70 -32.22
C GLY A 35 -3.36 3.26 -32.25
N ARG A 36 -2.69 2.21 -31.73
CA ARG A 36 -2.07 1.90 -30.42
C ARG A 36 -3.12 1.67 -29.31
N VAL A 37 -3.29 0.38 -28.94
CA VAL A 37 -3.74 -0.17 -27.63
C VAL A 37 -5.25 0.09 -27.40
N GLU A 38 -6.09 -0.87 -27.01
CA GLU A 38 -6.32 -1.33 -25.63
C GLU A 38 -7.28 -2.54 -25.65
N SER A 39 -6.93 -3.61 -24.93
CA SER A 39 -7.89 -4.64 -24.51
C SER A 39 -8.30 -4.32 -23.08
N GLU A 40 -9.60 -4.37 -22.86
CA GLU A 40 -10.35 -3.67 -21.83
C GLU A 40 -10.06 -4.21 -20.42
N SER A 41 -9.33 -3.44 -19.60
CA SER A 41 -9.36 -3.60 -18.15
C SER A 41 -10.50 -2.76 -17.59
N SER A 42 -11.52 -3.47 -17.10
CA SER A 42 -12.67 -2.97 -16.34
C SER A 42 -12.34 -1.74 -15.48
N ILE A 43 -13.14 -0.70 -15.68
CA ILE A 43 -13.23 0.57 -14.94
C ILE A 43 -12.80 0.41 -13.48
N THR A 44 -11.57 0.80 -13.16
CA THR A 44 -11.17 1.09 -11.78
C THR A 44 -11.51 2.54 -11.52
N CYS A 45 -12.48 2.78 -10.64
CA CYS A 45 -12.74 4.10 -10.07
C CYS A 45 -11.39 4.71 -9.63
N GLU A 46 -11.00 5.81 -10.26
CA GLU A 46 -9.77 6.55 -9.99
C GLU A 46 -9.85 7.13 -8.57
N THR A 47 -9.58 6.27 -7.59
CA THR A 47 -9.31 6.72 -6.24
C THR A 47 -7.93 7.38 -6.32
N SER A 48 -7.80 8.61 -5.82
CA SER A 48 -6.61 9.48 -5.89
C SER A 48 -5.28 8.88 -5.38
N TYR A 49 -5.31 7.64 -4.93
CA TYR A 49 -4.20 6.87 -4.36
C TYR A 49 -3.53 5.96 -5.40
N GLY A 50 -3.19 6.52 -6.56
CA GLY A 50 -2.73 5.78 -7.75
C GLY A 50 -1.35 5.12 -7.65
N LYS A 51 -0.67 5.15 -6.49
CA LYS A 51 0.59 4.41 -6.26
C LYS A 51 0.32 3.07 -5.59
N SER A 52 1.01 2.03 -6.04
CA SER A 52 1.00 0.74 -5.35
C SER A 52 1.76 0.82 -4.03
N ILE A 53 1.23 0.17 -3.00
CA ILE A 53 1.89 0.05 -1.70
C ILE A 53 3.09 -0.91 -1.76
N GLU A 54 3.09 -1.88 -2.68
CA GLU A 54 4.06 -2.99 -2.81
C GLU A 54 5.53 -2.54 -2.92
N ASN A 55 5.80 -1.34 -3.44
CA ASN A 55 7.15 -0.79 -3.58
C ASN A 55 7.51 0.19 -2.47
N THR A 56 6.74 0.21 -1.38
CA THR A 56 6.93 1.12 -0.26
C THR A 56 7.37 0.37 0.98
N GLU A 57 7.98 1.09 1.90
CA GLU A 57 8.33 0.56 3.22
C GLU A 57 7.11 0.23 4.09
N PHE A 58 5.90 0.58 3.64
CA PHE A 58 4.62 0.31 4.28
C PHE A 58 3.98 -0.98 3.78
N PHE A 59 4.61 -1.71 2.85
CA PHE A 59 4.19 -3.05 2.48
C PHE A 59 4.73 -4.07 3.50
N LYS A 60 3.85 -4.95 3.95
CA LYS A 60 4.20 -6.12 4.76
C LYS A 60 3.20 -7.20 4.40
N GLU A 61 3.68 -8.33 3.87
CA GLU A 61 2.83 -9.46 3.53
C GLU A 61 2.00 -9.89 4.76
N ASN A 62 0.67 -9.95 4.62
CA ASN A 62 -0.27 -10.23 5.70
C ASN A 62 -0.19 -9.26 6.91
N GLY A 63 0.44 -8.09 6.76
CA GLY A 63 0.62 -7.13 7.86
C GLY A 63 -0.71 -6.61 8.43
N GLY A 64 -1.76 -6.53 7.62
CA GLY A 64 -3.11 -6.16 8.06
C GLY A 64 -3.72 -7.16 9.05
N LEU A 65 -3.23 -8.40 9.08
CA LEU A 65 -3.64 -9.46 9.99
C LEU A 65 -2.73 -9.58 11.23
N ASP A 66 -1.62 -8.85 11.28
CA ASP A 66 -0.66 -8.94 12.38
C ASP A 66 -1.13 -8.11 13.57
N ALA A 67 -1.73 -8.76 14.57
CA ALA A 67 -2.23 -8.11 15.78
C ALA A 67 -1.14 -7.37 16.60
N SER A 68 0.15 -7.66 16.38
CA SER A 68 1.27 -7.01 17.08
C SER A 68 1.55 -5.59 16.56
N ASP A 69 1.18 -5.31 15.31
CA ASP A 69 1.35 -4.01 14.66
C ASP A 69 0.31 -2.96 15.11
N TYR A 70 -0.66 -3.36 15.94
CA TYR A 70 -1.76 -2.52 16.40
C TYR A 70 -1.47 -1.95 17.78
N ILE A 71 -1.52 -0.61 17.90
CA ILE A 71 -1.20 0.12 19.14
C ILE A 71 -2.04 -0.28 20.36
N SER A 72 -3.22 -0.89 20.19
CA SER A 72 -4.05 -1.36 21.29
C SER A 72 -5.01 -2.49 20.89
N ILE A 73 -5.60 -3.15 21.90
CA ILE A 73 -6.69 -4.12 21.68
C ILE A 73 -7.89 -3.45 20.99
N HIS A 74 -8.10 -2.15 21.20
CA HIS A 74 -9.24 -1.45 20.61
C HIS A 74 -9.07 -1.21 19.11
N SER A 75 -7.86 -0.90 18.65
CA SER A 75 -7.58 -0.69 17.22
C SER A 75 -7.66 -1.98 16.41
N ARG A 76 -7.50 -3.15 17.04
CA ARG A 76 -7.63 -4.46 16.37
C ARG A 76 -9.00 -4.70 15.71
N LYS A 77 -10.03 -3.93 16.08
CA LYS A 77 -11.32 -3.97 15.38
C LYS A 77 -11.22 -3.56 13.91
N HIS A 78 -10.15 -2.87 13.53
CA HIS A 78 -9.86 -2.44 12.16
C HIS A 78 -8.89 -3.38 11.44
N MET A 79 -8.57 -4.54 12.04
CA MET A 79 -7.79 -5.59 11.37
C MET A 79 -8.47 -6.03 10.08
N TYR A 80 -7.64 -6.46 9.13
CA TYR A 80 -8.12 -7.08 7.92
C TYR A 80 -8.80 -8.41 8.26
N ASP A 81 -10.06 -8.53 7.88
CA ASP A 81 -10.90 -9.72 7.99
C ASP A 81 -11.50 -10.00 6.61
N PRO A 82 -11.11 -11.11 5.96
CA PRO A 82 -11.63 -11.46 4.63
C PRO A 82 -13.14 -11.77 4.63
N ASP A 83 -13.71 -12.13 5.78
CA ASP A 83 -15.13 -12.48 5.91
C ASP A 83 -16.02 -11.25 6.16
N THR A 84 -15.40 -10.08 6.45
CA THR A 84 -16.11 -8.84 6.75
C THR A 84 -15.86 -7.80 5.66
N VAL A 85 -16.94 -7.27 5.07
CA VAL A 85 -16.84 -6.15 4.13
C VAL A 85 -16.53 -4.86 4.89
N SER A 86 -15.51 -4.12 4.43
CA SER A 86 -15.18 -2.83 5.02
C SER A 86 -16.22 -1.78 4.64
N THR A 87 -16.53 -0.87 5.58
CA THR A 87 -17.49 0.23 5.33
C THR A 87 -16.93 1.55 5.85
N PRO A 88 -17.38 2.72 5.36
CA PRO A 88 -16.88 4.01 5.86
C PRO A 88 -17.03 4.19 7.39
N LYS A 89 -18.00 3.51 8.01
CA LYS A 89 -18.23 3.53 9.48
C LYS A 89 -17.42 2.47 10.24
N LYS A 90 -16.92 1.45 9.55
CA LYS A 90 -16.13 0.33 10.09
C LYS A 90 -15.04 -0.03 9.08
N THR A 91 -14.05 0.84 9.00
CA THR A 91 -12.94 0.70 8.06
C THR A 91 -12.00 -0.41 8.51
N GLN A 92 -11.37 -1.07 7.54
CA GLN A 92 -10.32 -2.06 7.79
C GLN A 92 -9.04 -1.66 7.08
N TYR A 93 -7.89 -2.08 7.60
CA TYR A 93 -6.63 -1.99 6.87
C TYR A 93 -6.62 -2.98 5.69
N GLY A 94 -5.82 -2.68 4.67
CA GLY A 94 -5.55 -3.63 3.60
C GLY A 94 -4.78 -4.86 4.12
N LYS A 95 -4.92 -5.99 3.42
CA LYS A 95 -4.28 -7.27 3.77
C LYS A 95 -2.76 -7.13 3.97
N ASP A 96 -2.08 -6.49 3.03
CA ASP A 96 -0.62 -6.45 2.95
C ASP A 96 -0.04 -5.09 3.39
N VAL A 97 -0.67 -4.49 4.41
CA VAL A 97 -0.31 -3.17 4.95
C VAL A 97 0.48 -3.34 6.24
N ASN A 98 1.61 -2.65 6.36
CA ASN A 98 2.38 -2.55 7.59
C ASN A 98 1.77 -1.52 8.54
N VAL A 99 0.87 -1.98 9.40
CA VAL A 99 0.07 -1.13 10.30
C VAL A 99 0.92 -0.48 11.39
N GLY A 100 1.99 -1.15 11.84
CA GLY A 100 2.90 -0.66 12.86
C GLY A 100 3.71 0.53 12.34
N LYS A 101 4.25 0.38 11.13
CA LYS A 101 5.02 1.45 10.49
C LYS A 101 4.18 2.66 10.11
N LEU A 102 2.94 2.45 9.65
CA LEU A 102 1.98 3.55 9.44
C LEU A 102 1.72 4.31 10.74
N CYS A 103 1.58 3.60 11.86
CA CYS A 103 1.37 4.21 13.17
C CYS A 103 2.57 5.06 13.58
N GLU A 104 3.78 4.51 13.52
CA GLU A 104 5.02 5.22 13.83
C GLU A 104 5.19 6.47 12.98
N ASP A 105 5.04 6.37 11.65
CA ASP A 105 5.19 7.50 10.73
C ASP A 105 4.12 8.58 10.95
N THR A 106 2.87 8.18 11.22
CA THR A 106 1.79 9.13 11.51
C THR A 106 2.02 9.91 12.80
N ILE A 107 2.61 9.29 13.83
CA ILE A 107 2.94 9.96 15.10
C ILE A 107 4.17 10.87 14.92
N MET A 108 5.20 10.42 14.21
CA MET A 108 6.48 11.12 14.09
C MET A 108 6.47 12.24 13.04
N LYS A 109 5.69 12.09 11.96
CA LYS A 109 5.62 13.02 10.83
C LYS A 109 4.17 13.28 10.39
N PRO A 110 3.27 13.71 11.27
CA PRO A 110 1.88 13.98 10.91
C PRO A 110 1.77 15.12 9.91
N ASP A 111 0.76 15.08 9.05
CA ASP A 111 0.37 16.22 8.22
C ASP A 111 -0.53 17.19 9.00
N GLU A 112 -1.33 16.65 9.92
CA GLU A 112 -2.24 17.41 10.77
C GLU A 112 -2.27 16.84 12.20
N VAL A 113 -2.25 17.73 13.20
CA VAL A 113 -2.34 17.38 14.62
C VAL A 113 -3.48 18.16 15.27
N ILE A 114 -4.43 17.44 15.86
CA ILE A 114 -5.64 18.03 16.44
C ILE A 114 -5.70 17.66 17.92
N TYR A 115 -5.84 18.66 18.79
CA TYR A 115 -6.13 18.44 20.20
C TYR A 115 -7.63 18.56 20.45
N ASN A 116 -8.28 17.46 20.83
CA ASN A 116 -9.67 17.46 21.26
C ASN A 116 -9.75 17.64 22.77
N LYS A 117 -10.19 18.83 23.20
CA LYS A 117 -10.30 19.24 24.62
C LYS A 117 -11.32 18.42 25.39
N ASP A 118 -12.49 18.15 24.80
CA ASP A 118 -13.60 17.45 25.47
C ASP A 118 -13.23 16.01 25.81
N GLN A 119 -12.41 15.43 24.94
CA GLN A 119 -11.99 14.03 25.00
C GLN A 119 -10.56 13.87 25.52
N ASN A 120 -9.86 14.98 25.79
CA ASN A 120 -8.46 15.05 26.19
C ASN A 120 -7.55 14.10 25.36
N VAL A 121 -7.67 14.15 24.04
CA VAL A 121 -6.98 13.26 23.09
C VAL A 121 -6.26 14.06 22.02
N MET A 122 -5.03 13.65 21.71
CA MET A 122 -4.28 14.08 20.53
C MET A 122 -4.63 13.16 19.36
N ILE A 123 -5.05 13.76 18.25
CA ILE A 123 -5.36 13.06 17.01
C ILE A 123 -4.30 13.45 15.98
N TYR A 124 -3.52 12.47 15.57
CA TYR A 124 -2.52 12.60 14.51
C TYR A 124 -3.15 12.10 13.21
N LYS A 125 -3.00 12.86 12.14
CA LYS A 125 -3.52 12.51 10.82
C LYS A 125 -2.43 12.64 9.78
N LYS A 126 -2.40 11.66 8.87
CA LYS A 126 -1.45 11.54 7.78
C LYS A 126 -2.17 11.12 6.51
N GLU A 127 -1.80 11.70 5.38
CA GLU A 127 -2.29 11.32 4.07
C GLU A 127 -1.18 10.61 3.28
N TYR A 128 -1.45 9.38 2.87
CA TYR A 128 -0.55 8.59 2.03
C TYR A 128 -1.00 8.64 0.56
N PRO A 129 -0.07 8.66 -0.41
CA PRO A 129 -0.39 8.67 -1.84
C PRO A 129 -0.80 7.28 -2.37
N PHE A 130 -1.00 6.30 -1.49
CA PHE A 130 -1.36 4.92 -1.79
C PHE A 130 -2.47 4.46 -0.85
N ASN A 131 -3.22 3.43 -1.27
CA ASN A 131 -4.33 2.90 -0.48
C ASN A 131 -3.81 2.09 0.71
N ILE A 132 -4.25 2.44 1.92
CA ILE A 132 -3.93 1.74 3.18
C ILE A 132 -5.11 0.91 3.70
N SER A 133 -6.26 0.95 3.03
CA SER A 133 -7.47 0.22 3.39
C SER A 133 -7.78 -0.89 2.37
N THR A 134 -8.86 -1.63 2.59
CA THR A 134 -9.41 -2.57 1.62
C THR A 134 -9.95 -1.85 0.39
N SER A 135 -10.11 -2.57 -0.72
CA SER A 135 -10.71 -2.04 -1.96
C SER A 135 -12.14 -1.53 -1.80
N ASP A 136 -12.89 -2.03 -0.82
CA ASP A 136 -14.27 -1.59 -0.55
C ASP A 136 -14.34 -0.15 -0.02
N THR A 137 -13.27 0.30 0.64
CA THR A 137 -13.20 1.59 1.34
C THR A 137 -11.84 2.23 1.12
N PRO A 138 -11.46 2.49 -0.15
CA PRO A 138 -10.10 2.86 -0.46
C PRO A 138 -9.81 4.25 0.13
N THR A 139 -8.72 4.34 0.89
CA THR A 139 -8.27 5.57 1.52
C THR A 139 -6.78 5.53 1.77
N GLY A 140 -6.12 6.68 1.65
CA GLY A 140 -4.76 6.94 2.10
C GLY A 140 -4.71 7.68 3.43
N THR A 141 -5.85 8.08 3.99
CA THR A 141 -5.89 8.83 5.25
C THR A 141 -5.76 7.90 6.45
N HIS A 142 -4.70 8.06 7.23
CA HIS A 142 -4.50 7.38 8.49
C HIS A 142 -4.71 8.32 9.67
N ARG A 143 -5.29 7.80 10.77
CA ARG A 143 -5.40 8.55 12.03
C ARG A 143 -5.00 7.72 13.23
N VAL A 144 -4.32 8.36 14.18
CA VAL A 144 -3.91 7.79 15.48
C VAL A 144 -4.41 8.69 16.61
N PHE A 145 -5.01 8.08 17.63
CA PHE A 145 -5.64 8.73 18.77
C PHE A 145 -4.86 8.41 20.05
N ILE A 146 -4.19 9.41 20.63
CA ILE A 146 -3.38 9.30 21.85
C ILE A 146 -4.02 10.09 23.00
N PRO A 147 -4.60 9.44 24.03
CA PRO A 147 -5.16 10.15 25.18
C PRO A 147 -4.07 10.79 26.05
N LEU A 148 -4.28 12.03 26.53
CA LEU A 148 -3.27 12.80 27.26
C LEU A 148 -3.29 12.62 28.78
N ASN A 149 -4.37 12.12 29.39
CA ASN A 149 -4.45 11.70 30.80
C ASN A 149 -5.85 11.12 31.08
N THR A 150 -5.96 10.15 31.98
CA THR A 150 -7.21 9.69 32.61
C THR A 150 -7.73 10.69 33.64
N GLN A 151 -8.20 11.86 33.23
CA GLN A 151 -9.01 12.70 34.12
C GLN A 151 -10.48 12.24 34.02
N GLY A 152 -11.02 11.87 35.17
CA GLY A 152 -12.24 11.07 35.30
C GLY A 152 -13.44 11.61 34.53
N LYS A 153 -13.93 10.79 33.59
CA LYS A 153 -15.31 10.25 33.56
C LYS A 153 -15.59 9.46 32.27
N LYS A 154 -14.74 9.56 31.23
CA LYS A 154 -14.69 8.62 30.09
C LYS A 154 -13.27 8.54 29.53
N THR A 155 -12.59 7.41 29.69
CA THR A 155 -11.28 7.20 29.06
C THR A 155 -11.48 6.80 27.60
N ILE A 156 -11.09 7.65 26.66
CA ILE A 156 -10.95 7.21 25.26
C ILE A 156 -9.75 6.29 25.17
N ARG A 157 -9.96 5.16 24.51
CA ARG A 157 -8.92 4.15 24.32
C ARG A 157 -7.98 4.62 23.22
N MET A 158 -6.68 4.41 23.42
CA MET A 158 -5.68 4.52 22.37
C MET A 158 -6.15 3.74 21.13
N SER A 159 -6.16 4.35 19.95
CA SER A 159 -6.66 3.70 18.75
C SER A 159 -5.99 4.23 17.48
N GLN A 160 -6.08 3.47 16.41
CA GLN A 160 -5.63 3.85 15.08
C GLN A 160 -6.55 3.19 14.04
N PHE A 161 -6.83 3.90 12.95
CA PHE A 161 -7.61 3.35 11.84
C PHE A 161 -7.53 4.20 10.56
N PRO A 162 -7.78 3.60 9.39
CA PRO A 162 -7.99 4.33 8.14
C PRO A 162 -9.28 5.17 8.20
N LEU A 163 -9.25 6.39 7.68
CA LEU A 163 -10.42 7.24 7.53
C LEU A 163 -10.82 7.31 6.06
N VAL A 164 -12.02 6.86 5.72
CA VAL A 164 -12.61 7.17 4.42
C VAL A 164 -13.20 8.57 4.50
N GLY A 165 -12.76 9.47 3.61
CA GLY A 165 -13.25 10.84 3.54
C GLY A 165 -14.78 10.90 3.56
N GLY A 166 -15.32 11.52 4.60
CA GLY A 166 -16.68 12.03 4.62
C GLY A 166 -16.61 13.50 4.25
N ASN A 167 -17.31 13.85 3.17
CA ASN A 167 -17.54 15.22 2.73
C ASN A 167 -18.14 16.08 3.87
#